data_AF-A0ABD0QPA1-F1
#
_entry.id   AF-A0ABD0QPA1-F1
#
_cell.length_a   1.000
_cell.length_b   1.000
_cell.length_c   1.000
_cell.angle_alpha   90.00
_cell.angle_beta   90.00
_cell.angle_gamma   90.00
#
_symmetry.space_group_name_H-M   'P 1'
#
loop_
_entity.id
_entity.type
_entity.pdbx_description
1 polymer ?
#
loop_
_entity_poly.entity_id
_entity_poly.type
_entity_poly.pdbx_seq_one_letter_code
_entity_poly.pdbx_strand_id
1 'polypeptide(L)'
;RGAPPSPGVVEVMGVAPEGAHLVASGLLTEVLETILQYRAPSTRKLYALKWRLFTSWCGHRQQEPVNCPVGTVLEFLQDRFSAGLAHSILKVYVAAFLAYHAPQGGSSVGRNPLVTGFLHGALRLRPLE
;
A
#
# COMPACT_ATOMS: atom_id res chain seq x y z
N ARG A 1 28.58 -31.88 24.89
CA ARG A 1 28.53 -30.46 24.52
C ARG A 1 28.42 -30.39 23.00
N GLY A 2 27.21 -30.29 22.46
CA GLY A 2 26.98 -30.04 21.03
C GLY A 2 26.58 -28.58 20.85
N ALA A 3 27.26 -27.86 19.97
CA ALA A 3 26.93 -26.47 19.64
C ALA A 3 25.59 -26.42 18.88
N PRO A 4 24.77 -25.37 19.06
CA PRO A 4 23.55 -25.19 18.28
C PRO A 4 23.91 -24.79 16.84
N PRO A 5 23.11 -25.20 15.84
CA PRO A 5 23.34 -24.81 14.45
C PRO A 5 23.08 -23.30 14.27
N SER A 6 23.92 -22.68 13.44
CA SER A 6 23.78 -21.28 13.03
C SER A 6 22.41 -21.03 12.38
N PRO A 7 21.77 -19.88 12.60
CA PRO A 7 20.53 -19.55 11.90
C PRO A 7 20.86 -19.33 10.42
N GLY A 8 20.43 -20.26 9.59
CA GLY A 8 20.48 -20.15 8.15
C GLY A 8 19.75 -18.89 7.69
N VAL A 9 20.35 -18.20 6.73
CA VAL A 9 19.73 -17.11 5.99
C VAL A 9 18.44 -17.67 5.37
N VAL A 10 17.30 -17.31 5.96
CA VAL A 10 15.99 -17.66 5.40
C VAL A 10 15.86 -16.89 4.10
N GLU A 11 15.88 -17.61 2.99
CA GLU A 11 15.53 -17.07 1.69
C GLU A 11 14.04 -16.72 1.73
N VAL A 12 13.73 -15.43 1.93
CA VAL A 12 12.37 -14.94 2.12
C VAL A 12 11.69 -14.80 0.75
N MET A 13 11.20 -15.92 0.25
CA MET A 13 10.33 -15.94 -0.92
C MET A 13 8.89 -15.60 -0.49
N GLY A 14 8.47 -14.36 -0.74
CA GLY A 14 7.04 -14.00 -0.73
C GLY A 14 6.53 -13.14 0.42
N VAL A 15 7.35 -12.27 1.02
CA VAL A 15 6.80 -11.19 1.88
C VAL A 15 6.08 -10.18 0.99
N ALA A 16 4.77 -10.04 1.20
CA ALA A 16 4.02 -8.95 0.60
C ALA A 16 4.74 -7.62 0.92
N PRO A 17 4.85 -6.67 -0.02
CA PRO A 17 5.67 -5.46 0.18
C PRO A 17 5.30 -4.65 1.44
N GLU A 18 4.09 -4.88 1.95
CA GLU A 18 3.51 -4.45 3.23
C GLU A 18 4.34 -4.77 4.48
N GLY A 19 5.27 -5.73 4.42
CA GLY A 19 6.13 -6.13 5.55
C GLY A 19 7.60 -5.76 5.40
N ALA A 20 8.03 -5.23 4.25
CA ALA A 20 9.46 -5.04 3.97
C ALA A 20 10.15 -4.12 4.99
N HIS A 21 9.46 -3.08 5.45
CA HIS A 21 9.98 -2.17 6.47
C HIS A 21 10.06 -2.82 7.87
N LEU A 22 9.16 -3.77 8.19
CA LEU A 22 9.15 -4.45 9.48
C LEU A 22 10.27 -5.49 9.56
N VAL A 23 10.59 -6.17 8.45
CA VAL A 23 11.72 -7.10 8.35
C VAL A 23 13.05 -6.37 8.62
N ALA A 24 13.19 -5.12 8.15
CA ALA A 24 14.36 -4.29 8.43
C ALA A 24 14.47 -3.82 9.90
N SER A 25 13.45 -4.04 10.73
CA SER A 25 13.39 -3.54 12.10
C SER A 25 14.07 -4.44 13.14
N GLY A 26 14.61 -5.60 12.74
CA GLY A 26 15.28 -6.53 13.65
C GLY A 26 14.36 -7.23 14.66
N LEU A 27 13.05 -7.24 14.39
CA LEU A 27 12.05 -7.87 15.26
C LEU A 27 12.12 -9.40 15.17
N LEU A 28 11.75 -10.08 16.25
CA LEU A 28 11.59 -11.53 16.27
C LEU A 28 10.53 -11.97 15.25
N THR A 29 10.77 -13.11 14.59
CA THR A 29 9.88 -13.66 13.56
C THR A 29 8.44 -13.82 14.05
N GLU A 30 8.23 -14.33 15.27
CA GLU A 30 6.89 -14.50 15.87
C GLU A 30 6.13 -13.18 16.08
N VAL A 31 6.86 -12.11 16.41
CA VAL A 31 6.31 -10.75 16.56
C VAL A 31 5.90 -10.23 15.19
N LEU A 32 6.75 -10.42 14.18
CA LEU A 32 6.45 -10.06 12.80
C LEU A 32 5.22 -10.81 12.28
N GLU A 33 5.15 -12.12 12.49
CA GLU A 33 4.00 -12.95 12.10
C GLU A 33 2.71 -12.43 12.72
N THR A 34 2.73 -12.12 14.02
CA THR A 34 1.57 -11.57 14.73
C THR A 34 1.17 -10.21 14.18
N ILE A 35 2.12 -9.29 13.97
CA ILE A 35 1.85 -7.98 13.38
C ILE A 35 1.26 -8.13 11.97
N LEU A 36 1.78 -9.05 11.16
CA LEU A 36 1.26 -9.29 9.81
C LEU A 36 -0.16 -9.86 9.80
N GLN A 37 -0.63 -10.47 10.90
CA GLN A 37 -2.03 -10.90 11.05
C GLN A 37 -3.02 -9.78 11.34
N TYR A 38 -2.58 -8.54 11.59
CA TYR A 38 -3.51 -7.47 11.95
C TYR A 38 -4.58 -7.17 10.87
N ARG A 39 -4.29 -7.51 9.60
CA ARG A 39 -5.26 -7.43 8.51
C ARG A 39 -5.79 -8.81 8.13
N ALA A 40 -7.12 -8.93 8.03
CA ALA A 40 -7.76 -10.16 7.55
C ALA A 40 -7.25 -10.56 6.15
N PRO A 41 -7.18 -11.87 5.82
CA PRO A 41 -6.72 -12.34 4.52
C PRO A 41 -7.46 -11.72 3.32
N SER A 42 -8.76 -11.50 3.44
CA SER A 42 -9.60 -10.86 2.42
C SER A 42 -9.20 -9.40 2.17
N THR A 43 -8.92 -8.64 3.24
CA THR A 43 -8.44 -7.26 3.15
C THR A 43 -7.08 -7.18 2.48
N ARG A 44 -6.14 -8.06 2.84
CA ARG A 44 -4.81 -8.14 2.19
C ARG A 44 -4.93 -8.38 0.68
N LYS A 45 -5.76 -9.36 0.28
CA LYS A 45 -6.03 -9.66 -1.14
C LYS A 45 -6.63 -8.45 -1.87
N LEU A 46 -7.56 -7.75 -1.24
CA LEU A 46 -8.20 -6.56 -1.82
C LEU A 46 -7.19 -5.43 -2.04
N TYR A 47 -6.32 -5.15 -1.06
CA TYR A 47 -5.29 -4.11 -1.20
C TYR A 47 -4.27 -4.48 -2.27
N ALA A 48 -3.80 -5.74 -2.29
CA ALA A 48 -2.90 -6.22 -3.33
C ALA A 48 -3.50 -6.07 -4.74
N LEU A 49 -4.80 -6.36 -4.91
CA LEU A 49 -5.50 -6.14 -6.18
C LEU A 49 -5.51 -4.65 -6.57
N LYS A 50 -5.84 -3.75 -5.64
CA LYS A 50 -5.84 -2.30 -5.91
C LYS A 50 -4.43 -1.79 -6.24
N TRP A 51 -3.41 -2.29 -5.55
CA TRP A 51 -2.03 -1.98 -5.86
C TRP A 51 -1.63 -2.42 -7.27
N ARG A 52 -1.95 -3.66 -7.68
CA ARG A 52 -1.65 -4.14 -9.05
C ARG A 52 -2.29 -3.29 -10.15
N LEU A 53 -3.53 -2.82 -9.92
CA LEU A 53 -4.21 -1.94 -10.87
C LEU A 53 -3.49 -0.60 -11.00
N PHE A 54 -2.99 -0.06 -9.89
CA PHE A 54 -2.18 1.15 -9.88
C PHE A 54 -0.82 0.93 -10.57
N THR A 55 -0.09 -0.14 -10.24
CA THR A 55 1.22 -0.42 -10.88
C THR A 55 1.09 -0.62 -12.38
N SER A 56 0.01 -1.27 -12.83
CA SER A 56 -0.30 -1.41 -14.26
C SER A 56 -0.54 -0.04 -14.91
N TRP A 57 -1.35 0.82 -14.27
CA TRP A 57 -1.61 2.18 -14.74
C TRP A 57 -0.33 3.04 -14.83
N CYS A 58 0.59 2.92 -13.85
CA CYS A 58 1.90 3.56 -13.89
C CYS A 58 2.78 3.01 -15.02
N GLY A 59 2.77 1.69 -15.24
CA GLY A 59 3.51 1.04 -16.31
C GLY A 59 3.11 1.55 -17.71
N HIS A 60 1.82 1.75 -17.94
CA HIS A 60 1.32 2.36 -19.18
C HIS A 60 1.78 3.82 -19.38
N ARG A 61 2.22 4.50 -18.32
CA ARG A 61 2.72 5.87 -18.31
C ARG A 61 4.23 5.97 -18.12
N GLN A 62 4.94 4.84 -18.11
CA GLN A 62 6.38 4.76 -17.86
C GLN A 62 6.80 5.42 -16.52
N GLN A 63 5.94 5.33 -15.51
CA GLN A 63 6.18 5.84 -14.17
C GLN A 63 6.55 4.71 -13.22
N GLU A 64 7.47 4.98 -12.28
CA GLU A 64 7.85 4.04 -11.23
C GLU A 64 6.82 4.11 -10.09
N PRO A 65 6.06 3.04 -9.78
CA PRO A 65 4.90 3.14 -8.89
C PRO A 65 5.24 3.19 -7.39
N VAL A 66 6.36 2.65 -6.92
CA VAL A 66 6.66 2.50 -5.48
C VAL A 66 7.07 3.84 -4.86
N ASN A 67 7.79 4.67 -5.59
CA ASN A 67 8.38 5.94 -5.15
C ASN A 67 7.87 7.13 -5.96
N CYS A 68 6.79 6.97 -6.73
CA CYS A 68 6.23 8.09 -7.50
C CYS A 68 5.85 9.27 -6.58
N PRO A 69 5.94 10.51 -7.07
CA PRO A 69 5.50 11.66 -6.31
C PRO A 69 3.99 11.59 -6.02
N VAL A 70 3.54 12.25 -4.95
CA VAL A 70 2.11 12.34 -4.60
C VAL A 70 1.22 12.82 -5.77
N GLY A 71 1.75 13.64 -6.67
CA GLY A 71 1.06 14.07 -7.88
C GLY A 71 0.59 12.91 -8.76
N THR A 72 1.47 11.92 -9.00
CA THR A 72 1.14 10.71 -9.77
C THR A 72 0.02 9.90 -9.10
N VAL A 73 0.04 9.81 -7.78
CA VAL A 73 -1.02 9.13 -7.00
C VAL A 73 -2.36 9.86 -7.18
N LEU A 74 -2.36 11.19 -7.13
CA LEU A 74 -3.56 12.01 -7.31
C LEU A 74 -4.11 11.93 -8.74
N GLU A 75 -3.24 11.92 -9.76
CA GLU A 75 -3.62 11.70 -11.17
C GLU A 75 -4.33 10.36 -11.35
N PHE A 76 -3.80 9.29 -10.75
CA PHE A 76 -4.46 7.99 -10.79
C PHE A 76 -5.83 8.02 -10.11
N LEU A 77 -5.92 8.60 -8.90
CA LEU A 77 -7.18 8.71 -8.18
C LEU A 77 -8.21 9.55 -8.95
N GLN A 78 -7.76 10.60 -9.63
CA GLN A 78 -8.58 11.41 -10.52
C GLN A 78 -9.06 10.59 -11.72
N ASP A 79 -8.21 9.82 -12.39
CA ASP A 79 -8.62 8.91 -13.48
C ASP A 79 -9.70 7.93 -13.02
N ARG A 80 -9.56 7.36 -11.81
CA ARG A 80 -10.56 6.47 -11.22
C ARG A 80 -11.86 7.19 -10.90
N PHE A 81 -11.78 8.40 -10.33
CA PHE A 81 -12.94 9.22 -10.02
C PHE A 81 -13.68 9.62 -11.31
N SER A 82 -12.98 10.10 -12.33
CA SER A 82 -13.53 10.43 -13.65
C SER A 82 -14.21 9.23 -14.31
N ALA A 83 -13.69 8.01 -14.11
CA ALA A 83 -14.31 6.77 -14.58
C ALA A 83 -15.54 6.32 -13.75
N GLY A 84 -16.05 7.15 -12.84
CA GLY A 84 -17.28 6.88 -12.10
C GLY A 84 -17.09 6.08 -10.80
N LEU A 85 -15.86 5.79 -10.36
CA LEU A 85 -15.68 4.99 -9.15
C LEU A 85 -16.18 5.73 -7.90
N ALA A 86 -16.91 4.99 -7.06
CA ALA A 86 -17.43 5.51 -5.81
C ALA A 86 -16.32 5.88 -4.82
N HIS A 87 -16.61 6.84 -3.95
CA HIS A 87 -15.70 7.29 -2.88
C HIS A 87 -15.21 6.13 -2.00
N SER A 88 -16.07 5.15 -1.70
CA SER A 88 -15.70 3.96 -0.94
C SER A 88 -14.58 3.15 -1.60
N ILE A 89 -14.57 3.05 -2.93
CA ILE A 89 -13.53 2.34 -3.69
C ILE A 89 -12.23 3.14 -3.71
N LEU A 90 -12.30 4.46 -3.82
CA LEU A 90 -11.12 5.34 -3.74
C LEU A 90 -10.40 5.19 -2.40
N LYS A 91 -11.14 5.07 -1.29
CA LYS A 91 -10.55 4.78 0.03
C LYS A 91 -9.77 3.46 0.05
N VAL A 92 -10.22 2.44 -0.68
CA VAL A 92 -9.49 1.16 -0.76
C VAL A 92 -8.18 1.31 -1.50
N TYR A 93 -8.13 2.13 -2.57
CA TYR A 93 -6.86 2.47 -3.23
C TYR A 93 -5.91 3.20 -2.28
N VAL A 94 -6.39 4.20 -1.54
CA VAL A 94 -5.57 4.91 -0.55
C VAL A 94 -5.04 3.96 0.53
N ALA A 95 -5.85 3.03 1.00
CA ALA A 95 -5.41 2.01 1.96
C ALA A 95 -4.35 1.05 1.37
N ALA A 96 -4.43 0.74 0.08
CA ALA A 96 -3.37 0.00 -0.61
C ALA A 96 -2.08 0.82 -0.71
N PHE A 97 -2.15 2.13 -0.95
CA PHE A 97 -0.96 2.99 -0.93
C PHE A 97 -0.32 3.07 0.45
N LEU A 98 -1.12 3.06 1.53
CA LEU A 98 -0.59 2.92 2.89
C LEU A 98 0.21 1.64 3.11
N ALA A 99 -0.16 0.56 2.41
CA ALA A 99 0.48 -0.74 2.53
C ALA A 99 1.72 -0.89 1.65
N TYR A 100 1.72 -0.35 0.43
CA TYR A 100 2.72 -0.72 -0.58
C TYR A 100 3.56 0.43 -1.13
N HIS A 101 3.12 1.68 -0.97
CA HIS A 101 3.89 2.83 -1.44
C HIS A 101 4.99 3.18 -0.44
N ALA A 102 6.20 3.45 -0.93
CA ALA A 102 7.30 3.88 -0.08
C ALA A 102 6.95 5.20 0.66
N PRO A 103 7.37 5.36 1.92
CA PRO A 103 7.20 6.63 2.63
C PRO A 103 7.89 7.78 1.88
N GLN A 104 7.24 8.93 1.81
CA GLN A 104 7.80 10.17 1.28
C GLN A 104 7.92 11.18 2.43
N GLY A 105 9.11 11.75 2.65
CA GLY A 105 9.35 12.68 3.74
C GLY A 105 9.02 12.10 5.13
N GLY A 106 9.21 10.78 5.31
CA GLY A 106 8.95 10.08 6.57
C GLY A 106 7.47 9.70 6.82
N SER A 107 6.55 9.97 5.89
CA SER A 107 5.14 9.60 6.01
C SER A 107 4.65 8.82 4.79
N SER A 108 3.70 7.92 4.99
CA SER A 108 3.07 7.20 3.89
C SER A 108 2.23 8.14 3.03
N VAL A 109 2.29 7.97 1.70
CA VAL A 109 1.54 8.81 0.74
C VAL A 109 0.03 8.79 0.99
N GLY A 110 -0.52 7.67 1.50
CA GLY A 110 -1.96 7.59 1.83
C GLY A 110 -2.37 8.45 3.03
N ARG A 111 -1.42 8.95 3.83
CA ARG A 111 -1.63 9.94 4.91
C ARG A 111 -1.30 11.36 4.47
N ASN A 112 -0.91 11.57 3.21
CA ASN A 112 -0.59 12.90 2.71
C ASN A 112 -1.85 13.78 2.72
N PRO A 113 -1.79 15.03 3.23
CA PRO A 113 -2.95 15.93 3.29
C PRO A 113 -3.63 16.16 1.93
N LEU A 114 -2.89 16.13 0.83
CA LEU A 114 -3.47 16.27 -0.52
C LEU A 114 -4.33 15.07 -0.89
N VAL A 115 -3.92 13.85 -0.52
CA VAL A 115 -4.69 12.62 -0.76
C VAL A 115 -5.97 12.64 0.09
N THR A 116 -5.87 13.07 1.36
CA THR A 116 -7.04 13.25 2.22
C THR A 116 -7.99 14.32 1.67
N GLY A 117 -7.46 15.47 1.24
CA GLY A 117 -8.22 16.54 0.61
C GLY A 117 -8.94 16.07 -0.66
N PHE A 118 -8.28 15.27 -1.49
CA PHE A 118 -8.88 14.67 -2.67
C PHE A 118 -10.10 13.79 -2.34
N LEU A 119 -9.99 12.90 -1.34
CA LEU A 119 -11.11 12.06 -0.93
C LEU A 119 -12.30 12.89 -0.42
N HIS A 120 -12.04 13.95 0.35
CA HIS A 120 -13.10 14.87 0.79
C HIS A 120 -13.74 15.61 -0.39
N GLY A 121 -12.96 16.06 -1.36
CA GLY A 121 -13.48 16.67 -2.59
C GLY A 121 -14.34 15.70 -3.40
N ALA A 122 -13.85 14.48 -3.61
CA ALA A 122 -14.58 13.43 -4.32
C ALA A 122 -15.93 13.11 -3.68
N LEU A 123 -15.99 13.02 -2.34
CA LEU A 123 -17.24 12.79 -1.60
C LEU A 123 -18.23 13.96 -1.73
N ARG A 124 -17.75 15.21 -1.75
CA ARG A 124 -18.61 16.39 -1.92
C ARG A 124 -19.19 16.48 -3.33
N LEU A 125 -18.38 16.14 -4.34
CA LEU A 125 -18.79 16.18 -5.74
C LEU A 125 -19.75 15.05 -6.10
N ARG A 126 -19.62 13.89 -5.45
CA ARG A 126 -20.54 12.75 -5.60
C ARG A 126 -20.84 12.16 -4.22
N PRO A 127 -21.87 12.68 -3.53
CA PRO A 127 -22.35 12.12 -2.29
C PRO A 127 -22.75 10.66 -2.47
N LEU A 128 -22.69 9.89 -1.38
CA LEU A 128 -23.28 8.56 -1.36
C LEU A 128 -24.81 8.76 -1.40
N GLU A 129 -25.48 8.23 -2.42
CA GLU A 129 -26.94 8.06 -2.41
C GLU A 129 -27.35 6.93 -1.47
#